data_AF-A0A8S3GXU1-F1
#
_entry.id   AF-A0A8S3GXU1-F1
#
_cell.length_a   1.000
_cell.length_b   1.000
_cell.length_c   1.000
_cell.angle_alpha   90.00
_cell.angle_beta   90.00
_cell.angle_gamma   90.00
#
_symmetry.space_group_name_H-M   'P 1'
#
loop_
_entity.id
_entity.type
_entity.pdbx_description
1 polymer ?
#
loop_
_entity_poly.entity_id
_entity_poly.type
_entity_poly.pdbx_seq_one_letter_code
_entity_poly.pdbx_strand_id
1 'polypeptide(L)'
;LISNNMPTKVLDLFDEMNIKSNQAILTVLFGACSRVANDRAMKIGRKLLDEMPKNLKTDNYIQSSAINMLMRFGDVRSAENLFQMIQKRT
;
A
#
# COMPACT_ATOMS: atom_id res chain seq x y z
N LEU A 1 28.17 -4.82 0.22
CA LEU A 1 26.91 -4.25 -0.31
C LEU A 1 25.78 -4.70 0.61
N ILE A 2 25.48 -3.93 1.65
CA ILE A 2 24.40 -4.26 2.60
C ILE A 2 23.10 -3.98 1.86
N SER A 3 22.49 -5.02 1.29
CA SER A 3 21.14 -4.95 0.74
C SER A 3 20.19 -4.66 1.89
N ASN A 4 19.95 -3.36 2.09
CA ASN A 4 19.17 -2.82 3.19
C ASN A 4 17.76 -3.43 3.20
N ASN A 5 17.52 -4.35 4.14
CA ASN A 5 16.22 -5.00 4.41
C ASN A 5 15.18 -4.02 4.99
N MET A 6 15.27 -2.73 4.62
CA MET A 6 14.41 -1.65 5.10
C MET A 6 12.93 -1.88 4.77
N PRO A 7 12.53 -2.38 3.58
CA PRO A 7 11.13 -2.69 3.31
C PRO A 7 10.55 -3.71 4.31
N THR A 8 11.29 -4.75 4.65
CA THR A 8 10.86 -5.76 5.63
C THR A 8 10.77 -5.16 7.04
N LYS A 9 11.78 -4.37 7.44
CA LYS A 9 11.76 -3.66 8.73
C LYS A 9 10.58 -2.71 8.88
N VAL A 10 10.17 -2.05 7.79
CA VAL A 10 8.97 -1.19 7.79
C VAL A 10 7.72 -2.01 8.08
N LEU A 11 7.60 -3.23 7.55
CA LEU A 11 6.48 -4.12 7.84
C LEU A 11 6.54 -4.67 9.28
N ASP A 12 7.74 -4.93 9.81
CA ASP A 12 7.91 -5.33 11.21
C ASP A 12 7.49 -4.21 12.17
N LEU A 13 7.93 -2.97 11.91
CA LEU A 13 7.55 -1.80 12.72
C LEU A 13 6.05 -1.48 12.63
N PHE A 14 5.40 -1.80 11.50
CA PHE A 14 3.96 -1.60 11.36
C PHE A 14 3.17 -2.42 12.39
N ASP A 15 3.60 -3.65 12.68
CA ASP A 15 2.93 -4.51 13.66
C ASP A 15 3.06 -3.96 15.10
N GLU A 16 4.07 -3.14 15.37
CA GLU A 16 4.36 -2.54 16.69
C GLU A 16 3.74 -1.13 16.86
N MET A 17 3.42 -0.45 15.75
CA MET A 17 2.96 0.92 15.75
C MET A 17 1.44 1.02 15.89
N ASN A 18 0.95 1.45 17.06
CA ASN A 18 -0.45 1.89 17.23
C ASN A 18 -0.69 3.30 16.63
N ILE A 19 -0.22 3.52 15.40
CA ILE A 19 -0.25 4.84 14.75
C ILE A 19 -1.44 4.95 13.83
N LYS A 20 -2.23 6.01 14.03
CA LYS A 20 -3.30 6.42 13.11
C LYS A 20 -2.69 6.72 11.74
N SER A 21 -2.99 5.87 10.76
CA SER A 21 -2.39 5.93 9.44
C SER A 21 -2.67 7.29 8.78
N ASN A 22 -1.61 8.06 8.53
CA ASN A 22 -1.68 9.29 7.74
C ASN A 22 -1.16 9.01 6.31
N GLN A 23 -1.30 9.99 5.42
CA GLN A 23 -0.90 9.86 4.01
C GLN A 23 0.56 9.40 3.82
N ALA A 24 1.49 9.96 4.58
CA ALA A 24 2.91 9.63 4.47
C ALA A 24 3.17 8.17 4.88
N ILE A 25 2.57 7.73 5.99
CA ILE A 25 2.72 6.36 6.49
C ILE A 25 2.15 5.35 5.48
N LEU A 26 0.94 5.59 4.95
CA LEU A 26 0.34 4.70 3.96
C LEU A 26 1.18 4.59 2.68
N THR A 27 1.73 5.69 2.20
CA THR A 27 2.61 5.67 1.03
C THR A 27 3.86 4.81 1.28
N VAL A 28 4.51 5.01 2.43
CA VAL A 28 5.71 4.24 2.81
C VAL A 28 5.37 2.75 2.94
N LEU A 29 4.25 2.41 3.57
CA LEU A 29 3.81 1.03 3.74
C LEU A 29 3.44 0.37 2.41
N PHE A 30 2.71 1.04 1.52
CA PHE A 30 2.42 0.51 0.18
C PHE A 30 3.68 0.33 -0.65
N GLY A 31 4.63 1.27 -0.55
CA GLY A 31 5.94 1.15 -1.19
C GLY A 31 6.76 -0.03 -0.65
N ALA A 32 6.75 -0.25 0.66
CA ALA A 32 7.41 -1.40 1.29
C ALA A 32 6.74 -2.72 0.86
N CYS A 33 5.42 -2.80 0.94
CA CYS A 33 4.62 -3.94 0.51
C CYS A 33 4.91 -4.32 -0.95
N SER A 34 4.92 -3.32 -1.84
CA SER A 34 5.24 -3.45 -3.26
C SER A 34 6.65 -4.02 -3.51
N ARG A 35 7.65 -3.61 -2.72
CA ARG A 35 9.04 -4.10 -2.86
C ARG A 35 9.24 -5.50 -2.28
N VAL A 36 8.56 -5.81 -1.17
CA VAL A 36 8.67 -7.12 -0.51
C VAL A 36 7.92 -8.21 -1.29
N ALA A 37 6.72 -7.89 -1.79
CA ALA A 37 5.94 -8.73 -2.72
C ALA A 37 5.83 -10.22 -2.33
N ASN A 38 5.68 -10.50 -1.03
CA ASN A 38 5.42 -11.85 -0.50
C ASN A 38 4.04 -11.93 0.18
N ASP A 39 3.64 -13.12 0.63
CA ASP A 39 2.32 -13.34 1.24
C ASP A 39 2.05 -12.46 2.46
N ARG A 40 3.07 -12.17 3.27
CA ARG A 40 2.93 -11.27 4.43
C ARG A 40 2.65 -9.84 3.97
N ALA A 41 3.43 -9.33 3.02
CA ALA A 41 3.22 -8.01 2.44
C ALA A 41 1.84 -7.89 1.77
N MET A 42 1.39 -8.96 1.11
CA MET A 42 0.06 -9.01 0.50
C MET A 42 -1.06 -8.89 1.54
N LYS A 43 -0.97 -9.64 2.64
CA LYS A 43 -1.93 -9.56 3.75
C LYS A 43 -1.97 -8.16 4.38
N ILE A 44 -0.80 -7.58 4.66
CA ILE A 44 -0.68 -6.23 5.24
C ILE A 44 -1.24 -5.19 4.27
N GLY A 45 -0.83 -5.23 2.99
CA GLY A 45 -1.26 -4.28 1.97
C GLY A 45 -2.77 -4.27 1.75
N ARG A 46 -3.42 -5.45 1.77
CA ARG A 46 -4.89 -5.55 1.69
C ARG A 46 -5.56 -4.98 2.93
N LYS A 47 -5.08 -5.32 4.13
CA LYS A 47 -5.59 -4.75 5.39
C LYS A 47 -5.52 -3.22 5.39
N LEU A 48 -4.38 -2.67 4.94
CA LEU A 48 -4.20 -1.22 4.81
C LEU A 48 -5.20 -0.57 3.85
N LEU A 49 -5.51 -1.21 2.72
CA LEU A 49 -6.52 -0.73 1.78
C LEU A 49 -7.94 -0.72 2.37
N ASP A 50 -8.29 -1.78 3.10
CA ASP A 50 -9.60 -1.94 3.72
C ASP A 50 -9.80 -0.90 4.83
N GLU A 51 -8.81 -0.77 5.72
CA GLU A 51 -8.81 0.12 6.89
C GLU A 51 -8.46 1.59 6.54
N MET A 52 -8.11 1.88 5.28
CA MET A 52 -7.74 3.23 4.86
C MET A 52 -8.86 4.26 5.17
N PRO A 53 -8.54 5.41 5.80
CA PRO A 53 -9.50 6.47 6.05
C PRO A 53 -10.16 6.99 4.77
N LYS A 54 -11.47 7.29 4.81
CA LYS A 54 -12.24 7.73 3.62
C LYS A 54 -11.63 8.94 2.92
N ASN A 55 -11.10 9.90 3.67
CA ASN A 55 -10.44 11.10 3.13
C ASN A 55 -9.13 10.78 2.39
N LEU A 56 -8.48 9.65 2.71
CA LEU A 56 -7.26 9.18 2.05
C LEU A 56 -7.58 8.26 0.85
N LYS A 57 -8.78 7.65 0.81
CA LYS A 57 -9.29 6.89 -0.35
C LYS A 57 -9.53 7.76 -1.60
N THR A 58 -9.50 9.08 -1.45
CA THR A 58 -9.63 10.07 -2.55
C THR A 58 -8.32 10.72 -2.96
N ASP A 59 -7.22 10.40 -2.28
CA ASP A 59 -5.91 10.95 -2.62
C ASP A 59 -5.28 10.18 -3.79
N ASN A 60 -5.09 10.85 -4.92
CA ASN A 60 -4.57 10.24 -6.15
C ASN A 60 -3.16 9.64 -5.96
N TYR A 61 -2.33 10.21 -5.07
CA TYR A 61 -0.97 9.73 -4.83
C TYR A 61 -0.98 8.44 -4.01
N ILE A 62 -1.82 8.37 -2.98
CA ILE A 62 -2.01 7.15 -2.20
C ILE A 62 -2.61 6.04 -3.08
N GLN A 63 -3.63 6.37 -3.88
CA GLN A 63 -4.24 5.39 -4.78
C GLN A 63 -3.27 4.88 -5.84
N SER A 64 -2.42 5.75 -6.41
CA SER A 64 -1.36 5.33 -7.35
C SER A 64 -0.35 4.39 -6.70
N SER A 65 0.04 4.67 -5.44
CA SER A 65 0.93 3.80 -4.67
C SER A 65 0.31 2.44 -4.39
N ALA A 66 -0.98 2.40 -4.07
CA ALA A 66 -1.73 1.17 -3.88
C ALA A 66 -1.92 0.36 -5.17
N ILE A 67 -2.14 1.01 -6.32
CA ILE A 67 -2.18 0.35 -7.65
C ILE A 67 -0.84 -0.34 -7.92
N ASN A 68 0.28 0.37 -7.74
CA ASN A 68 1.61 -0.22 -7.93
C ASN A 68 1.85 -1.41 -6.97
N MET A 69 1.39 -1.33 -5.73
CA MET A 69 1.43 -2.45 -4.80
C MET A 69 0.62 -3.65 -5.30
N LEU A 70 -0.63 -3.45 -5.71
CA LEU A 70 -1.51 -4.51 -6.22
C LEU A 70 -0.94 -5.19 -7.47
N MET A 71 -0.35 -4.40 -8.39
CA MET A 71 0.33 -4.92 -9.58
C MET A 71 1.52 -5.83 -9.22
N ARG A 72 2.30 -5.48 -8.19
CA ARG A 72 3.41 -6.33 -7.70
C ARG A 72 2.93 -7.64 -7.07
N PHE A 73 1.72 -7.66 -6.53
CA PHE A 73 1.08 -8.88 -6.03
C PHE A 73 0.42 -9.72 -7.12
N GLY A 74 0.39 -9.25 -8.38
CA GLY A 74 -0.34 -9.89 -9.46
C GLY A 74 -1.87 -9.73 -9.37
N ASP A 75 -2.38 -8.89 -8.45
CA ASP A 75 -3.81 -8.59 -8.35
C ASP A 75 -4.21 -7.47 -9.33
N VAL A 76 -4.08 -7.80 -10.62
CA VAL A 76 -4.32 -6.87 -11.73
C VAL A 76 -5.77 -6.39 -11.73
N ARG A 77 -6.73 -7.26 -11.39
CA ARG A 77 -8.15 -6.92 -11.37
C ARG A 77 -8.46 -5.84 -10.33
N SER A 78 -7.92 -5.95 -9.12
CA SER A 78 -8.11 -4.92 -8.10
C SER A 78 -7.39 -3.62 -8.46
N ALA A 79 -6.21 -3.70 -9.07
CA ALA A 79 -5.48 -2.53 -9.56
C ALA A 79 -6.28 -1.77 -10.63
N GLU A 80 -6.85 -2.48 -11.59
CA GLU A 80 -7.70 -1.92 -12.65
C GLU A 80 -8.96 -1.27 -12.08
N ASN A 81 -9.67 -1.95 -11.18
CA ASN A 81 -10.85 -1.39 -10.51
C ASN A 81 -10.51 -0.07 -9.79
N LEU A 82 -9.37 -0.02 -9.10
CA LEU A 82 -8.91 1.19 -8.41
C LEU A 82 -8.56 2.31 -9.39
N PHE A 83 -7.89 1.99 -10.50
CA PHE A 83 -7.59 2.95 -11.56
C PHE A 83 -8.86 3.57 -12.18
N GLN A 84 -9.87 2.74 -12.48
CA GLN A 84 -11.16 3.21 -13.01
C GLN A 84 -11.90 4.12 -12.02
N MET A 85 -11.80 3.84 -10.71
CA MET A 85 -12.37 4.70 -9.67
C MET A 85 -11.70 6.08 -9.62
N ILE A 86 -10.41 6.19 -9.96
CA ILE A 86 -9.70 7.48 -10.06
C ILE A 86 -10.17 8.25 -11.30
N GLN A 87 -10.21 7.60 -12.46
CA GLN A 87 -10.62 8.21 -13.73
C GLN A 87 -12.03 8.83 -13.65
N LYS A 88 -12.97 8.17 -12.98
CA LYS A 88 -14.35 8.69 -12.81
C LYS A 88 -14.46 9.95 -11.96
N ARG A 89 -13.39 10.36 -11.26
CA ARG A 89 -13.36 11.58 -10.41
C ARG A 89 -12.73 12.79 -11.11
N THR A 90 -12.08 12.58 -12.24
CA THR A 90 -11.38 13.62 -13.02
C THR A 90 -12.32 14.14 -14.11
#